data_AF-A0A3B6C0P8-F1
#
_entry.id   AF-A0A3B6C0P8-F1
#
_cell.length_a   1.000
_cell.length_b   1.000
_cell.length_c   1.000
_cell.angle_alpha   90.00
_cell.angle_beta   90.00
_cell.angle_gamma   90.00
#
_symmetry.space_group_name_H-M   'P 1'
#
loop_
_entity.id
_entity.type
_entity.pdbx_description
1 polymer ?
#
loop_
_entity_poly.entity_id
_entity_poly.type
_entity_poly.pdbx_seq_one_letter_code
_entity_poly.pdbx_strand_id
1 'polypeptide(L)'
;MGWNKNWDEWVASDRLLKLTEENVRKQLELKNQSGDKSVRTGGRSAQHNPKGSNADAKADKEDTKGLVKGKKRKNQLGVEEKERRSSESLLMSQFPVTLKKQLVDDWEFVTQLGKLVKLPRSPTVDDILTKYLEYRVKKDNKISDSCAEVTKGLRCYFDKALPAMLLYKKEQKQYKEEIKGDVSPSTVYGAEHLLRLFVKLPELLSSVNMEEDALNKLQQKLLDILKFLQKNQVHFFLSAYDGDSKGADGAKGK
;
A
#
# COMPACT_ATOMS: atom_id res chain seq x y z
N MET A 1 8.61 28.28 15.92
CA MET A 1 7.34 27.76 15.38
C MET A 1 6.90 26.61 16.28
N GLY A 2 5.62 26.48 16.60
CA GLY A 2 5.14 25.48 17.56
C GLY A 2 4.21 24.45 16.91
N TRP A 3 4.75 23.28 16.60
CA TRP A 3 3.94 22.10 16.25
C TRP A 3 3.57 21.37 17.55
N ASN A 4 2.28 21.10 17.77
CA ASN A 4 1.82 20.41 18.97
C ASN A 4 1.74 18.91 18.70
N LYS A 5 2.51 18.10 19.45
CA LYS A 5 2.60 16.64 19.26
C LYS A 5 1.26 15.89 19.32
N ASN A 6 0.23 16.48 19.92
CA ASN A 6 -1.12 15.90 19.95
C ASN A 6 -1.84 15.95 18.59
N TRP A 7 -1.24 16.57 17.56
CA TRP A 7 -1.78 16.61 16.20
C TRP A 7 -1.30 15.42 15.34
N ASP A 8 -0.29 14.68 15.80
CA ASP A 8 0.29 13.51 15.11
C ASP A 8 -0.28 12.17 15.63
N GLU A 9 -1.45 12.18 16.27
CA GLU A 9 -2.13 10.98 16.77
C GLU A 9 -2.99 10.33 15.67
N TRP A 10 -2.76 9.04 15.38
CA TRP A 10 -3.59 8.27 14.45
C TRP A 10 -4.96 7.97 15.05
N VAL A 11 -5.95 8.79 14.72
CA VAL A 11 -7.33 8.69 15.20
C VAL A 11 -8.02 7.45 14.62
N ALA A 12 -8.43 6.52 15.50
CA ALA A 12 -9.18 5.34 15.12
C ALA A 12 -10.66 5.65 14.78
N SER A 13 -11.30 4.75 14.03
CA SER A 13 -12.63 4.95 13.41
C SER A 13 -13.80 5.04 14.40
N ASP A 14 -13.57 4.78 15.68
CA ASP A 14 -14.51 4.97 16.79
C ASP A 14 -14.62 6.43 17.24
N ARG A 15 -13.55 7.21 17.06
CA ARG A 15 -13.51 8.67 17.30
C ARG A 15 -14.04 9.50 16.12
N LEU A 16 -14.35 8.87 14.99
CA LEU A 16 -14.96 9.51 13.83
C LEU A 16 -16.48 9.36 13.86
N LEU A 17 -17.21 10.47 13.84
CA LEU A 17 -18.67 10.44 13.71
C LEU A 17 -19.05 9.93 12.31
N LYS A 18 -19.87 8.87 12.27
CA LYS A 18 -20.35 8.27 11.02
C LYS A 18 -21.23 9.25 10.24
N LEU A 19 -21.18 9.18 8.91
CA LEU A 19 -21.98 10.01 8.02
C LEU A 19 -23.47 9.64 8.12
N THR A 20 -24.18 10.33 9.00
CA THR A 20 -25.63 10.27 9.22
C THR A 20 -26.21 11.68 9.15
N GLU A 21 -27.49 11.83 8.82
CA GLU A 21 -28.11 13.16 8.68
C GLU A 21 -27.99 14.01 9.96
N GLU A 22 -28.12 13.39 11.15
CA GLU A 22 -27.91 14.07 12.44
C GLU A 22 -26.50 14.66 12.54
N ASN A 23 -25.47 13.87 12.22
CA ASN A 23 -24.07 14.31 12.30
C ASN A 23 -23.72 15.36 11.24
N VAL A 24 -24.27 15.23 10.02
CA VAL A 24 -24.13 16.24 8.95
C VAL A 24 -24.77 17.57 9.37
N ARG A 25 -25.98 17.52 9.95
CA ARG A 25 -26.66 18.71 10.49
C ARG A 25 -25.84 19.37 11.60
N LYS A 26 -25.32 18.59 12.53
CA LYS A 26 -24.46 19.05 13.65
C LYS A 26 -23.16 19.70 13.16
N GLN A 27 -22.56 19.17 12.10
CA GLN A 27 -21.39 19.77 11.44
C GLN A 27 -21.73 21.11 10.77
N LEU A 28 -22.89 21.21 10.12
CA LEU A 28 -23.37 22.45 9.49
C LEU A 28 -23.62 23.54 10.55
N GLU A 29 -24.22 23.17 11.68
CA GLU A 29 -24.56 24.04 12.80
C GLU A 29 -23.29 24.61 13.48
N LEU A 30 -22.28 23.76 13.73
CA LEU A 30 -20.96 24.18 14.21
C LEU A 30 -20.22 25.09 13.21
N LYS A 31 -20.35 24.82 11.90
CA LYS A 31 -19.74 25.66 10.85
C LYS A 31 -20.38 27.06 10.81
N ASN A 32 -21.69 27.16 11.02
CA ASN A 32 -22.39 28.44 11.08
C ASN A 32 -22.01 29.24 12.34
N GLN A 33 -21.91 28.58 13.50
CA GLN A 33 -21.49 29.22 14.76
C GLN A 33 -20.03 29.72 14.76
N SER A 34 -19.16 29.15 13.91
CA SER A 34 -17.75 29.53 13.81
C SER A 34 -17.46 30.67 12.82
N GLY A 35 -18.47 31.14 12.06
CA GLY A 35 -18.33 32.30 11.18
C GLY A 35 -18.26 33.65 11.89
N ASP A 36 -18.80 33.74 13.11
CA ASP A 36 -19.15 35.03 13.76
C ASP A 36 -18.13 35.52 14.81
N LYS A 37 -16.89 35.00 14.78
CA LYS A 37 -15.81 35.38 15.73
C LYS A 37 -14.45 35.54 15.06
N SER A 38 -14.30 36.56 14.22
CA SER A 38 -13.02 36.91 13.56
C SER A 38 -12.69 38.41 13.53
N VAL A 39 -12.88 39.13 14.64
CA VAL A 39 -12.22 40.45 14.84
C VAL A 39 -11.80 40.62 16.32
N ARG A 40 -10.68 41.34 16.52
CA ARG A 40 -10.11 41.87 17.79
C ARG A 40 -9.12 41.01 18.59
N THR A 41 -7.90 40.96 18.03
CA THR A 41 -6.64 41.39 18.70
C THR A 41 -6.51 41.29 20.23
N GLY A 42 -5.67 40.36 20.68
CA GLY A 42 -4.53 40.65 21.57
C GLY A 42 -4.76 40.89 23.07
N GLY A 43 -3.92 40.27 23.91
CA GLY A 43 -3.83 40.58 25.34
C GLY A 43 -3.14 39.49 26.14
N ARG A 44 -2.16 39.87 26.97
CA ARG A 44 -1.62 39.02 28.04
C ARG A 44 -2.46 39.23 29.31
N SER A 45 -2.75 38.19 30.07
CA SER A 45 -2.50 38.18 31.53
C SER A 45 -2.65 36.75 32.08
N ALA A 46 -2.39 36.58 33.37
CA ALA A 46 -2.41 35.30 34.06
C ALA A 46 -3.46 35.25 35.19
N GLN A 47 -3.59 34.02 35.74
CA GLN A 47 -3.81 33.74 37.16
C GLN A 47 -5.23 33.58 37.71
N HIS A 48 -5.30 32.61 38.62
CA HIS A 48 -6.21 32.43 39.76
C HIS A 48 -7.45 31.52 39.63
N ASN A 49 -7.64 30.72 40.69
CA ASN A 49 -8.70 29.76 40.95
C ASN A 49 -9.09 29.88 42.43
N PRO A 50 -10.38 30.13 42.75
CA PRO A 50 -11.04 29.37 43.82
C PRO A 50 -12.42 28.84 43.36
N LYS A 51 -12.97 27.67 43.78
CA LYS A 51 -12.93 26.86 45.03
C LYS A 51 -14.11 27.14 45.98
N GLY A 52 -15.02 26.15 46.09
CA GLY A 52 -16.21 26.08 46.98
C GLY A 52 -17.43 25.50 46.21
N SER A 53 -18.07 24.38 46.58
CA SER A 53 -18.91 24.06 47.78
C SER A 53 -20.26 24.82 47.76
N ASN A 54 -21.46 24.25 47.89
CA ASN A 54 -21.99 22.92 48.31
C ASN A 54 -23.33 22.67 47.53
N ALA A 55 -23.80 21.47 47.15
CA ALA A 55 -24.19 20.23 47.83
C ALA A 55 -25.72 20.05 48.06
N ASP A 56 -26.17 18.79 47.99
CA ASP A 56 -27.41 18.20 48.55
C ASP A 56 -28.80 18.28 47.88
N ALA A 57 -29.70 17.43 48.42
CA ALA A 57 -31.11 17.12 48.08
C ALA A 57 -31.38 15.97 47.07
N LYS A 58 -32.42 15.16 47.37
CA LYS A 58 -32.84 13.88 46.73
C LYS A 58 -34.38 13.78 46.65
N ALA A 59 -34.88 12.68 46.06
CA ALA A 59 -36.27 12.17 46.01
C ALA A 59 -37.18 12.82 44.95
N ASP A 60 -38.16 12.14 44.34
CA ASP A 60 -38.70 10.75 44.48
C ASP A 60 -38.79 10.09 43.06
N LYS A 61 -38.70 8.76 42.79
CA LYS A 61 -39.58 7.60 43.13
C LYS A 61 -40.97 7.69 42.43
N GLU A 62 -41.64 6.66 41.89
CA GLU A 62 -41.42 5.23 41.54
C GLU A 62 -42.49 4.83 40.46
N ASP A 63 -42.68 3.63 39.89
CA ASP A 63 -42.09 2.26 39.91
C ASP A 63 -42.28 1.63 38.49
N THR A 64 -41.82 0.39 38.30
CA THR A 64 -42.33 -0.71 37.45
C THR A 64 -41.41 -1.24 36.34
N LYS A 65 -40.87 -2.43 36.61
CA LYS A 65 -40.92 -3.68 35.80
C LYS A 65 -40.77 -3.57 34.26
N GLY A 66 -39.95 -4.37 33.57
CA GLY A 66 -39.09 -5.48 34.01
C GLY A 66 -38.90 -6.55 32.91
N LEU A 67 -37.76 -7.25 32.92
CA LEU A 67 -37.48 -8.49 32.16
C LEU A 67 -37.65 -8.49 30.62
N VAL A 68 -36.56 -8.24 29.88
CA VAL A 68 -36.23 -9.02 28.66
C VAL A 68 -34.73 -9.35 28.64
N LYS A 69 -34.38 -10.63 28.48
CA LYS A 69 -32.99 -11.13 28.54
C LYS A 69 -32.26 -10.99 27.20
N GLY A 70 -31.84 -9.77 26.87
CA GLY A 70 -31.13 -9.44 25.61
C GLY A 70 -29.83 -10.22 25.39
N LYS A 71 -29.90 -11.30 24.61
CA LYS A 71 -28.80 -12.24 24.36
C LYS A 71 -27.71 -11.62 23.46
N LYS A 72 -26.74 -10.93 24.06
CA LYS A 72 -25.60 -10.24 23.42
C LYS A 72 -24.91 -11.13 22.37
N ARG A 73 -25.22 -10.93 21.09
CA ARG A 73 -24.52 -11.61 19.97
C ARG A 73 -23.07 -11.10 19.94
N LYS A 74 -22.13 -12.00 20.25
CA LYS A 74 -20.68 -11.75 20.21
C LYS A 74 -20.26 -11.47 18.76
N ASN A 75 -19.76 -10.27 18.47
CA ASN A 75 -19.18 -9.94 17.16
C ASN A 75 -18.04 -10.93 16.85
N GLN A 76 -18.19 -11.72 15.79
CA GLN A 76 -17.08 -12.53 15.24
C GLN A 76 -16.32 -11.76 14.14
N LEU A 77 -17.00 -10.85 13.43
CA LEU A 77 -16.45 -9.99 12.36
C LEU A 77 -15.23 -9.15 12.77
N GLY A 78 -15.03 -8.88 14.06
CA GLY A 78 -13.93 -8.06 14.57
C GLY A 78 -12.59 -8.79 14.75
N VAL A 79 -12.54 -10.12 14.57
CA VAL A 79 -11.28 -10.88 14.60
C VAL A 79 -10.62 -10.82 13.23
N GLU A 80 -11.34 -11.24 12.19
CA GLU A 80 -10.84 -11.26 10.81
C GLU A 80 -10.33 -9.88 10.34
N GLU A 81 -11.03 -8.79 10.64
CA GLU A 81 -10.61 -7.43 10.25
C GLU A 81 -9.34 -6.93 11.00
N LYS A 82 -8.97 -7.59 12.10
CA LYS A 82 -7.71 -7.34 12.83
C LYS A 82 -6.58 -8.23 12.31
N GLU A 83 -6.91 -9.46 11.94
CA GLU A 83 -6.00 -10.49 11.45
C GLU A 83 -5.55 -10.23 10.00
N ARG A 84 -6.48 -9.83 9.11
CA ARG A 84 -6.21 -9.40 7.72
C ARG A 84 -5.16 -8.28 7.65
N ARG A 85 -5.17 -7.34 8.61
CA ARG A 85 -4.19 -6.25 8.73
C ARG A 85 -2.80 -6.70 9.23
N SER A 86 -2.69 -7.86 9.87
CA SER A 86 -1.41 -8.40 10.35
C SER A 86 -0.52 -8.80 9.18
N SER A 87 -1.05 -9.61 8.26
CA SER A 87 -0.33 -10.11 7.09
C SER A 87 -0.04 -9.00 6.06
N GLU A 88 -0.98 -8.06 5.87
CA GLU A 88 -0.79 -6.88 5.01
C GLU A 88 0.40 -6.02 5.48
N SER A 89 0.51 -5.83 6.80
CA SER A 89 1.58 -5.03 7.44
C SER A 89 2.98 -5.59 7.17
N LEU A 90 3.20 -6.90 7.26
CA LEU A 90 4.55 -7.47 7.31
C LEU A 90 5.36 -7.24 6.03
N LEU A 91 4.73 -7.35 4.85
CA LEU A 91 5.39 -7.06 3.57
C LEU A 91 5.63 -5.57 3.37
N MET A 92 4.67 -4.69 3.72
CA MET A 92 4.75 -3.25 3.46
C MET A 92 5.63 -2.48 4.45
N SER A 93 5.68 -2.92 5.70
CA SER A 93 6.55 -2.37 6.75
C SER A 93 8.02 -2.66 6.47
N GLN A 94 8.37 -3.89 6.07
CA GLN A 94 9.73 -4.29 5.71
C GLN A 94 10.15 -3.91 4.28
N PHE A 95 9.26 -3.30 3.48
CA PHE A 95 9.56 -2.97 2.08
C PHE A 95 10.67 -1.89 1.99
N PRO A 96 11.81 -2.16 1.32
CA PRO A 96 12.98 -1.28 1.36
C PRO A 96 12.76 0.13 0.78
N VAL A 97 13.26 1.15 1.47
CA VAL A 97 13.07 2.57 1.09
C VAL A 97 13.68 2.90 -0.28
N THR A 98 14.82 2.30 -0.66
CA THR A 98 15.42 2.52 -1.99
C THR A 98 14.56 1.96 -3.13
N LEU A 99 13.77 0.91 -2.86
CA LEU A 99 12.79 0.37 -3.78
C LEU A 99 11.47 1.18 -3.74
N LYS A 100 11.09 1.77 -2.60
CA LYS A 100 9.99 2.75 -2.55
C LYS A 100 10.29 3.98 -3.41
N LYS A 101 11.53 4.49 -3.39
CA LYS A 101 11.97 5.56 -4.31
C LYS A 101 11.88 5.10 -5.77
N GLN A 102 12.39 3.90 -6.09
CA GLN A 102 12.34 3.35 -7.45
C GLN A 102 10.92 3.30 -8.03
N LEU A 103 9.90 3.02 -7.21
CA LEU A 103 8.49 3.04 -7.61
C LEU A 103 7.92 4.45 -7.81
N VAL A 104 8.39 5.44 -7.05
CA VAL A 104 8.02 6.85 -7.26
C VAL A 104 8.66 7.39 -8.55
N ASP A 105 9.94 7.09 -8.76
CA ASP A 105 10.68 7.44 -9.98
C ASP A 105 10.02 6.79 -11.22
N ASP A 106 9.70 5.49 -11.18
CA ASP A 106 8.94 4.75 -12.20
C ASP A 106 7.57 5.40 -12.52
N TRP A 107 6.80 5.68 -11.47
CA TRP A 107 5.49 6.32 -11.62
C TRP A 107 5.61 7.70 -12.26
N GLU A 108 6.61 8.50 -11.92
CA GLU A 108 6.85 9.81 -12.54
C GLU A 108 7.26 9.67 -14.00
N PHE A 109 8.22 8.78 -14.33
CA PHE A 109 8.63 8.56 -15.71
C PHE A 109 7.47 8.17 -16.62
N VAL A 110 6.63 7.20 -16.20
CA VAL A 110 5.48 6.76 -17.01
C VAL A 110 4.32 7.75 -16.92
N THR A 111 3.77 7.98 -15.73
CA THR A 111 2.49 8.69 -15.55
C THR A 111 2.63 10.17 -15.87
N GLN A 112 3.70 10.83 -15.42
CA GLN A 112 3.92 12.25 -15.69
C GLN A 112 4.63 12.43 -17.03
N LEU A 113 5.90 11.99 -17.13
CA LEU A 113 6.77 12.31 -18.27
C LEU A 113 6.45 11.52 -19.55
N GLY A 114 5.68 10.43 -19.47
CA GLY A 114 5.29 9.63 -20.65
C GLY A 114 6.42 8.78 -21.25
N LYS A 115 7.53 8.63 -20.52
CA LYS A 115 8.67 7.80 -20.91
C LYS A 115 8.37 6.35 -20.57
N LEU A 116 8.68 5.44 -21.48
CA LEU A 116 8.37 4.01 -21.31
C LEU A 116 9.66 3.19 -21.21
N VAL A 117 9.58 2.10 -20.45
CA VAL A 117 10.65 1.10 -20.40
C VAL A 117 10.76 0.45 -21.77
N LYS A 118 11.95 0.43 -22.38
CA LYS A 118 12.18 -0.32 -23.63
C LYS A 118 11.99 -1.82 -23.40
N LEU A 119 11.25 -2.45 -24.31
CA LEU A 119 10.98 -3.88 -24.34
C LEU A 119 11.61 -4.49 -25.61
N PRO A 120 12.01 -5.78 -25.60
CA PRO A 120 12.13 -6.63 -24.41
C PRO A 120 13.22 -6.12 -23.45
N ARG A 121 12.93 -6.17 -22.15
CA ARG A 121 13.78 -5.65 -21.07
C ARG A 121 14.83 -6.69 -20.68
N SER A 122 16.10 -6.31 -20.63
CA SER A 122 17.20 -7.18 -20.17
C SER A 122 17.85 -6.64 -18.89
N PRO A 123 17.87 -7.40 -17.77
CA PRO A 123 17.28 -8.73 -17.60
C PRO A 123 15.74 -8.72 -17.54
N THR A 124 15.12 -9.79 -18.02
CA THR A 124 13.68 -10.03 -17.92
C THR A 124 13.27 -10.44 -16.49
N VAL A 125 11.96 -10.49 -16.19
CA VAL A 125 11.46 -11.09 -14.93
C VAL A 125 11.95 -12.53 -14.81
N ASP A 126 11.98 -13.29 -15.90
CA ASP A 126 12.42 -14.67 -15.86
C ASP A 126 13.93 -14.83 -15.57
N ASP A 127 14.76 -13.98 -16.19
CA ASP A 127 16.19 -13.88 -15.86
C ASP A 127 16.41 -13.55 -14.38
N ILE A 128 15.63 -12.61 -13.83
CA ILE A 128 15.76 -12.14 -12.45
C ILE A 128 15.38 -13.26 -11.46
N LEU A 129 14.29 -13.98 -11.70
CA LEU A 129 13.86 -15.10 -10.86
C LEU A 129 14.82 -16.29 -10.97
N THR A 130 15.39 -16.54 -12.15
CA THR A 130 16.42 -17.57 -12.35
C THR A 130 17.72 -17.21 -11.62
N LYS A 131 18.19 -15.96 -11.72
CA LYS A 131 19.34 -15.44 -10.97
C LYS A 131 19.13 -15.46 -9.45
N TYR A 132 17.89 -15.27 -8.98
CA TYR A 132 17.54 -15.45 -7.57
C TYR A 132 17.67 -16.93 -7.13
N LEU A 133 17.20 -17.88 -7.94
CA LEU A 133 17.37 -19.31 -7.63
C LEU A 133 18.86 -19.70 -7.58
N GLU A 134 19.68 -19.27 -8.54
CA GLU A 134 21.14 -19.45 -8.48
C GLU A 134 21.76 -18.84 -7.22
N TYR A 135 21.33 -17.65 -6.82
CA TYR A 135 21.80 -17.00 -5.59
C TYR A 135 21.45 -17.84 -4.34
N ARG A 136 20.28 -18.48 -4.30
CA ARG A 136 19.93 -19.42 -3.22
C ARG A 136 20.79 -20.69 -3.26
N VAL A 137 21.03 -21.29 -4.44
CA VAL A 137 21.96 -22.44 -4.59
C VAL A 137 23.33 -22.11 -3.96
N LYS A 138 23.90 -20.98 -4.38
CA LYS A 138 25.26 -20.53 -3.99
C LYS A 138 25.36 -20.11 -2.51
N LYS A 139 24.23 -19.87 -1.84
CA LYS A 139 24.16 -19.46 -0.44
C LYS A 139 23.84 -20.61 0.52
N ASP A 140 22.92 -21.50 0.12
CA ASP A 140 22.37 -22.55 0.99
C ASP A 140 22.93 -23.96 0.65
N ASN A 141 23.83 -24.07 -0.33
CA ASN A 141 24.37 -25.31 -0.92
C ASN A 141 23.34 -26.29 -1.54
N LYS A 142 22.03 -26.02 -1.42
CA LYS A 142 20.95 -26.78 -2.08
C LYS A 142 19.82 -25.83 -2.48
N ILE A 143 19.13 -26.10 -3.59
CA ILE A 143 17.79 -25.54 -3.82
C ILE A 143 16.85 -26.11 -2.74
N SER A 144 16.21 -25.21 -1.98
CA SER A 144 14.98 -25.57 -1.26
C SER A 144 13.85 -25.59 -2.28
N ASP A 145 13.15 -26.72 -2.42
CA ASP A 145 12.12 -26.92 -3.44
C ASP A 145 11.02 -25.85 -3.36
N SER A 146 10.66 -25.46 -2.13
CA SER A 146 9.79 -24.31 -1.81
C SER A 146 10.22 -22.97 -2.45
N CYS A 147 11.52 -22.72 -2.68
CA CYS A 147 11.96 -21.52 -3.40
C CYS A 147 11.60 -21.59 -4.89
N ALA A 148 11.76 -22.77 -5.52
CA ALA A 148 11.44 -22.97 -6.93
C ALA A 148 9.92 -22.94 -7.18
N GLU A 149 9.14 -23.48 -6.24
CA GLU A 149 7.68 -23.35 -6.25
C GLU A 149 7.24 -21.89 -6.12
N VAL A 150 7.80 -21.14 -5.18
CA VAL A 150 7.48 -19.72 -4.98
C VAL A 150 7.87 -18.87 -6.19
N THR A 151 9.02 -19.08 -6.82
CA THR A 151 9.38 -18.33 -8.05
C THR A 151 8.53 -18.72 -9.24
N LYS A 152 8.19 -20.01 -9.42
CA LYS A 152 7.26 -20.48 -10.47
C LYS A 152 5.86 -19.90 -10.30
N GLY A 153 5.37 -19.86 -9.06
CA GLY A 153 4.10 -19.22 -8.70
C GLY A 153 4.13 -17.71 -8.98
N LEU A 154 5.21 -17.02 -8.58
CA LEU A 154 5.39 -15.59 -8.80
C LEU A 154 5.48 -15.23 -10.30
N ARG A 155 6.13 -16.07 -11.13
CA ARG A 155 6.16 -15.93 -12.60
C ARG A 155 4.74 -16.01 -13.18
N CYS A 156 4.05 -17.13 -12.95
CA CYS A 156 2.68 -17.36 -13.46
C CYS A 156 1.67 -16.31 -12.94
N TYR A 157 1.87 -15.80 -11.72
CA TYR A 157 1.07 -14.71 -11.17
C TYR A 157 1.38 -13.37 -11.86
N PHE A 158 2.65 -13.06 -12.11
CA PHE A 158 3.06 -11.86 -12.87
C PHE A 158 2.46 -11.85 -14.28
N ASP A 159 2.53 -12.96 -15.00
CA ASP A 159 2.00 -13.09 -16.36
C ASP A 159 0.50 -12.72 -16.45
N LYS A 160 -0.27 -13.08 -15.41
CA LYS A 160 -1.72 -12.78 -15.29
C LYS A 160 -2.00 -11.40 -14.72
N ALA A 161 -1.21 -10.95 -13.74
CA ALA A 161 -1.42 -9.68 -13.05
C ALA A 161 -1.00 -8.47 -13.91
N LEU A 162 -0.01 -8.62 -14.80
CA LEU A 162 0.51 -7.52 -15.61
C LEU A 162 -0.60 -6.78 -16.41
N PRO A 163 -1.33 -7.43 -17.33
CA PRO A 163 -2.43 -6.77 -18.05
C PRO A 163 -3.59 -6.33 -17.15
N ALA A 164 -3.82 -7.03 -16.04
CA ALA A 164 -4.96 -6.82 -15.17
C ALA A 164 -4.80 -5.61 -14.22
N MET A 165 -3.60 -5.34 -13.69
CA MET A 165 -3.41 -4.35 -12.62
C MET A 165 -2.04 -3.67 -12.51
N LEU A 166 -0.99 -4.11 -13.22
CA LEU A 166 0.37 -3.56 -13.03
C LEU A 166 0.78 -2.51 -14.07
N LEU A 167 0.08 -2.42 -15.21
CA LEU A 167 0.36 -1.46 -16.28
C LEU A 167 -0.41 -0.14 -16.10
N TYR A 168 0.31 0.98 -16.14
CA TYR A 168 -0.28 2.30 -16.22
C TYR A 168 -0.93 2.54 -17.59
N LYS A 169 -1.87 3.50 -17.66
CA LYS A 169 -2.67 3.77 -18.87
C LYS A 169 -1.86 4.02 -20.15
N LYS A 170 -0.63 4.54 -20.05
CA LYS A 170 0.25 4.79 -21.21
C LYS A 170 0.94 3.52 -21.74
N GLU A 171 1.25 2.55 -20.88
CA GLU A 171 1.90 1.28 -21.26
C GLU A 171 0.93 0.32 -21.97
N GLN A 172 -0.38 0.49 -21.80
CA GLN A 172 -1.44 -0.34 -22.38
C GLN A 172 -1.40 -0.42 -23.93
N LYS A 173 -0.77 0.55 -24.61
CA LYS A 173 -0.50 0.46 -26.05
C LYS A 173 0.68 -0.48 -26.32
N GLN A 174 1.81 -0.22 -25.67
CA GLN A 174 3.06 -0.99 -25.79
C GLN A 174 2.82 -2.48 -25.49
N TYR A 175 2.05 -2.81 -24.46
CA TYR A 175 1.66 -4.19 -24.14
C TYR A 175 0.99 -4.92 -25.32
N LYS A 176 0.08 -4.26 -26.04
CA LYS A 176 -0.61 -4.85 -27.21
C LYS A 176 0.28 -4.93 -28.47
N GLU A 177 1.36 -4.16 -28.50
CA GLU A 177 2.33 -4.14 -29.59
C GLU A 177 3.43 -5.20 -29.38
N GLU A 178 3.82 -5.49 -28.14
CA GLU A 178 4.84 -6.50 -27.80
C GLU A 178 4.24 -7.89 -27.53
N ILE A 179 3.17 -7.99 -26.71
CA ILE A 179 2.59 -9.27 -26.32
C ILE A 179 1.57 -9.72 -27.37
N LYS A 180 2.03 -10.62 -28.25
CA LYS A 180 1.26 -11.22 -29.36
C LYS A 180 1.38 -12.75 -29.30
N GLY A 181 0.28 -13.45 -29.58
CA GLY A 181 0.24 -14.91 -29.48
C GLY A 181 0.46 -15.40 -28.05
N ASP A 182 1.28 -16.45 -27.87
CA ASP A 182 1.52 -17.15 -26.60
C ASP A 182 2.78 -16.64 -25.86
N VAL A 183 3.19 -15.39 -26.11
CA VAL A 183 4.37 -14.80 -25.45
C VAL A 183 4.04 -14.46 -23.99
N SER A 184 4.68 -15.17 -23.05
CA SER A 184 4.53 -14.93 -21.62
C SER A 184 5.16 -13.58 -21.21
N PRO A 185 4.44 -12.66 -20.57
CA PRO A 185 4.99 -11.34 -20.25
C PRO A 185 6.26 -11.35 -19.38
N SER A 186 6.46 -12.38 -18.56
CA SER A 186 7.69 -12.57 -17.76
C SER A 186 8.97 -12.72 -18.58
N THR A 187 8.88 -13.06 -19.88
CA THR A 187 10.04 -13.14 -20.80
C THR A 187 10.23 -11.85 -21.63
N VAL A 188 9.48 -10.78 -21.34
CA VAL A 188 9.51 -9.51 -22.09
C VAL A 188 9.71 -8.32 -21.15
N TYR A 189 9.00 -8.30 -20.02
CA TYR A 189 9.08 -7.26 -19.00
C TYR A 189 10.20 -7.57 -17.98
N GLY A 190 10.58 -6.60 -17.14
CA GLY A 190 11.70 -6.72 -16.20
C GLY A 190 11.41 -6.27 -14.77
N ALA A 191 12.47 -5.82 -14.08
CA ALA A 191 12.47 -5.54 -12.65
C ALA A 191 11.46 -4.46 -12.23
N GLU A 192 11.28 -3.46 -13.08
CA GLU A 192 10.40 -2.31 -12.88
C GLU A 192 8.95 -2.79 -12.61
N HIS A 193 8.39 -3.59 -13.52
CA HIS A 193 7.04 -4.13 -13.42
C HIS A 193 6.91 -5.22 -12.36
N LEU A 194 7.95 -6.04 -12.16
CA LEU A 194 8.00 -7.02 -11.07
C LEU A 194 7.93 -6.33 -9.70
N LEU A 195 8.55 -5.16 -9.53
CA LEU A 195 8.51 -4.42 -8.28
C LEU A 195 7.11 -3.86 -8.00
N ARG A 196 6.37 -3.43 -9.03
CA ARG A 196 4.95 -3.05 -8.89
C ARG A 196 4.09 -4.22 -8.37
N LEU A 197 4.39 -5.46 -8.78
CA LEU A 197 3.69 -6.64 -8.25
C LEU A 197 3.90 -6.79 -6.74
N PHE A 198 5.11 -6.57 -6.22
CA PHE A 198 5.37 -6.62 -4.78
C PHE A 198 4.61 -5.56 -3.96
N VAL A 199 4.15 -4.46 -4.57
CA VAL A 199 3.24 -3.49 -3.93
C VAL A 199 1.82 -4.05 -3.84
N LYS A 200 1.39 -4.87 -4.80
CA LYS A 200 0.05 -5.47 -4.84
C LYS A 200 -0.09 -6.80 -4.10
N LEU A 201 0.99 -7.56 -3.93
CA LEU A 201 0.95 -8.85 -3.22
C LEU A 201 0.31 -8.82 -1.80
N PRO A 202 0.47 -7.79 -0.94
CA PRO A 202 -0.17 -7.79 0.39
C PRO A 202 -1.70 -7.73 0.32
N GLU A 203 -2.24 -6.82 -0.51
CA GLU A 203 -3.68 -6.68 -0.80
C GLU A 203 -4.26 -8.01 -1.30
N LEU A 204 -3.55 -8.63 -2.25
CA LEU A 204 -3.95 -9.90 -2.86
C LEU A 204 -3.88 -11.07 -1.88
N LEU A 205 -2.79 -11.21 -1.11
CA LEU A 205 -2.62 -12.27 -0.12
C LEU A 205 -3.67 -12.19 1.00
N SER A 206 -4.15 -10.99 1.36
CA SER A 206 -5.23 -10.81 2.35
C SER A 206 -6.57 -11.44 1.92
N SER A 207 -6.74 -11.73 0.63
CA SER A 207 -7.94 -12.37 0.07
C SER A 207 -7.86 -13.91 -0.04
N VAL A 208 -6.68 -14.50 0.19
CA VAL A 208 -6.46 -15.95 0.04
C VAL A 208 -6.64 -16.64 1.38
N ASN A 209 -7.55 -17.60 1.45
CA ASN A 209 -7.75 -18.44 2.63
C ASN A 209 -6.61 -19.46 2.78
N MET A 210 -5.51 -19.05 3.42
CA MET A 210 -4.32 -19.86 3.71
C MET A 210 -4.17 -20.08 5.21
N GLU A 211 -3.53 -21.19 5.60
CA GLU A 211 -3.03 -21.37 6.97
C GLU A 211 -1.98 -20.28 7.29
N GLU A 212 -2.07 -19.67 8.47
CA GLU A 212 -1.21 -18.55 8.89
C GLU A 212 0.28 -18.92 8.77
N ASP A 213 0.63 -20.14 9.16
CA ASP A 213 2.00 -20.64 9.17
C ASP A 213 2.56 -20.82 7.73
N ALA A 214 1.70 -21.19 6.77
CA ALA A 214 2.04 -21.26 5.35
C ALA A 214 2.16 -19.86 4.72
N LEU A 215 1.25 -18.95 5.07
CA LEU A 215 1.28 -17.54 4.64
C LEU A 215 2.54 -16.83 5.15
N ASN A 216 2.90 -17.00 6.42
CA ASN A 216 4.12 -16.47 7.02
C ASN A 216 5.37 -17.00 6.30
N LYS A 217 5.45 -18.31 6.02
CA LYS A 217 6.55 -18.91 5.23
C LYS A 217 6.65 -18.30 3.83
N LEU A 218 5.52 -18.11 3.13
CA LEU A 218 5.47 -17.46 1.83
C LEU A 218 5.96 -15.99 1.89
N GLN A 219 5.49 -15.21 2.86
CA GLN A 219 5.90 -13.81 3.01
C GLN A 219 7.40 -13.66 3.28
N GLN A 220 8.02 -14.56 4.07
CA GLN A 220 9.47 -14.53 4.28
C GLN A 220 10.26 -14.83 2.99
N LYS A 221 9.77 -15.71 2.11
CA LYS A 221 10.38 -15.96 0.78
C LYS A 221 10.25 -14.72 -0.12
N LEU A 222 9.07 -14.09 -0.15
CA LEU A 222 8.82 -12.86 -0.90
C LEU A 222 9.72 -11.69 -0.41
N LEU A 223 9.93 -11.57 0.89
CA LEU A 223 10.87 -10.59 1.46
C LEU A 223 12.34 -10.88 1.11
N ASP A 224 12.74 -12.14 1.01
CA ASP A 224 14.11 -12.49 0.59
C ASP A 224 14.34 -12.18 -0.90
N ILE A 225 13.32 -12.34 -1.76
CA ILE A 225 13.35 -11.87 -3.16
C ILE A 225 13.44 -10.33 -3.21
N LEU A 226 12.64 -9.59 -2.42
CA LEU A 226 12.76 -8.13 -2.33
C LEU A 226 14.16 -7.67 -1.86
N LYS A 227 14.74 -8.37 -0.89
CA LYS A 227 16.11 -8.11 -0.40
C LYS A 227 17.17 -8.45 -1.47
N PHE A 228 16.92 -9.43 -2.34
CA PHE A 228 17.75 -9.73 -3.51
C PHE A 228 17.63 -8.65 -4.60
N LEU A 229 16.42 -8.18 -4.91
CA LEU A 229 16.20 -7.05 -5.83
C LEU A 229 16.90 -5.78 -5.35
N GLN A 230 16.82 -5.48 -4.04
CA GLN A 230 17.48 -4.33 -3.43
C GLN A 230 19.01 -4.41 -3.57
N LYS A 231 19.62 -5.56 -3.26
CA LYS A 231 21.08 -5.75 -3.36
C LYS A 231 21.63 -5.59 -4.77
N ASN A 232 20.80 -5.89 -5.78
CA ASN A 232 21.18 -5.82 -7.19
C ASN A 232 20.53 -4.62 -7.92
N GLN A 233 20.02 -3.62 -7.19
CA GLN A 233 19.16 -2.56 -7.74
C GLN A 233 19.79 -1.86 -8.96
N VAL A 234 21.10 -1.58 -8.91
CA VAL A 234 21.88 -0.92 -9.98
C VAL A 234 21.97 -1.76 -11.28
N HIS A 235 21.84 -3.09 -11.20
CA HIS A 235 21.90 -3.99 -12.36
C HIS A 235 20.52 -4.36 -12.91
N PHE A 236 19.46 -4.18 -12.12
CA PHE A 236 18.12 -4.64 -12.47
C PHE A 236 17.19 -3.50 -12.90
N PHE A 237 17.32 -2.31 -12.34
CA PHE A 237 16.45 -1.17 -12.62
C PHE A 237 17.16 -0.10 -13.47
N LEU A 238 16.45 0.47 -14.44
CA LEU A 238 16.95 1.64 -15.16
C LEU A 238 16.93 2.90 -14.29
N SER A 239 17.94 3.76 -14.44
CA SER A 239 18.04 5.08 -13.79
C SER A 239 17.23 6.17 -14.51
N ALA A 240 16.92 5.97 -15.79
CA ALA A 240 16.02 6.79 -16.59
C ALA A 240 15.38 5.95 -17.68
N TYR A 241 14.14 6.27 -18.06
CA TYR A 241 13.47 5.65 -19.21
C TYR A 241 13.63 6.54 -20.45
N ASP A 242 13.52 5.92 -21.63
CA ASP A 242 13.55 6.65 -22.90
C ASP A 242 12.24 7.41 -23.13
N GLY A 243 12.37 8.65 -23.61
CA GLY A 243 11.24 9.33 -24.28
C GLY A 243 11.05 8.77 -25.68
N ASP A 244 9.82 8.83 -26.22
CA ASP A 244 9.50 8.38 -27.58
C ASP A 244 10.27 9.26 -28.60
N SER A 245 11.42 8.76 -29.07
CA SER A 245 12.39 9.53 -29.86
C SER A 245 12.00 9.63 -31.34
N LYS A 246 10.77 10.09 -31.59
CA LYS A 246 10.26 10.38 -32.94
C LYS A 246 10.52 11.83 -33.32
N GLY A 247 11.65 12.05 -33.99
CA GLY A 247 11.98 13.34 -34.59
C GLY A 247 13.40 13.81 -34.29
N ALA A 248 14.39 13.17 -34.91
CA ALA A 248 15.69 13.77 -35.17
C ALA A 248 16.05 13.44 -36.63
N ASP A 249 16.09 14.46 -37.49
CA ASP A 249 16.27 14.27 -38.93
C ASP A 249 17.71 13.83 -39.26
N GLY A 250 17.85 13.01 -40.30
CA GLY A 250 19.08 12.33 -40.70
C GLY A 250 19.42 12.50 -42.18
N ALA A 251 18.79 13.45 -42.88
CA ALA A 251 19.02 13.68 -44.31
C ALA A 251 20.49 14.03 -44.66
N LYS A 252 21.24 13.02 -45.11
CA LYS A 252 22.48 13.15 -45.90
C LYS A 252 22.49 12.10 -47.02
N GLY A 253 22.74 12.43 -48.29
CA GLY A 253 22.81 13.76 -48.92
C GLY A 253 23.95 13.88 -49.93
N LYS A 254 23.57 13.77 -51.22
CA LYS A 254 24.43 13.75 -52.42
C LYS A 254 25.32 12.52 -52.58
#